data_AF-A0A927YQ00-F1
#
_entry.id   AF-A0A927YQ00-F1
#
_cell.length_a   1.000
_cell.length_b   1.000
_cell.length_c   1.000
_cell.angle_alpha   90.00
_cell.angle_beta   90.00
_cell.angle_gamma   90.00
#
_symmetry.space_group_name_H-M   'P 1'
#
loop_
_entity.id
_entity.type
_entity.pdbx_description
1 polymer ?
#
loop_
_entity_poly.entity_id
_entity_poly.type
_entity_poly.pdbx_seq_one_letter_code
_entity_poly.pdbx_strand_id
1 'polypeptide(L)'
;MSKTKKKKKTTSEPLTFTKSLSYDNSVLENTYHSRIECYNDAEAIIKQLHSDANAYFDPCDKKSLSKECAKHYSNIIISKYGKLLPELEKICKANNLIELCNKIDKLINESKNNLKKTYDEELVEDAEFYEMYNIDYFMEMIEIDENENNICKDDNPLGHLVNVCLSKAPEYRITDIHSSINEMENDLTDHATTFYKYAHRVYSRYVERIESVLDMINYAD
;
A
#
# COMPACT_ATOMS: atom_id res chain seq x y z
N MET A 1 36.79 -32.12 -3.83
CA MET A 1 36.49 -31.10 -2.79
C MET A 1 35.38 -30.20 -3.31
N SER A 2 34.18 -30.32 -2.74
CA SER A 2 33.01 -29.55 -3.16
C SER A 2 33.15 -28.10 -2.70
N LYS A 3 33.31 -27.15 -3.62
CA LYS A 3 33.28 -25.72 -3.31
C LYS A 3 31.83 -25.29 -3.17
N THR A 4 31.35 -25.21 -1.94
CA THR A 4 30.05 -24.60 -1.62
C THR A 4 30.09 -23.14 -2.02
N LYS A 5 29.54 -22.78 -3.21
CA LYS A 5 29.33 -21.39 -3.61
C LYS A 5 28.41 -20.74 -2.58
N LYS A 6 28.96 -19.86 -1.73
CA LYS A 6 28.14 -18.94 -0.92
C LYS A 6 27.29 -18.12 -1.90
N LYS A 7 25.96 -18.35 -1.92
CA LYS A 7 25.01 -17.48 -2.63
C LYS A 7 25.27 -16.04 -2.18
N LYS A 8 25.73 -15.17 -3.08
CA LYS A 8 25.81 -13.73 -2.82
C LYS A 8 24.37 -13.26 -2.61
N LYS A 9 24.00 -12.89 -1.37
CA LYS A 9 22.71 -12.25 -1.09
C LYS A 9 22.59 -11.00 -1.96
N THR A 10 21.47 -10.85 -2.65
CA THR A 10 21.06 -9.58 -3.26
C THR A 10 21.10 -8.50 -2.19
N THR A 11 21.82 -7.42 -2.45
CA THR A 11 22.15 -6.36 -1.48
C THR A 11 21.06 -5.31 -1.31
N SER A 12 19.96 -5.36 -2.08
CA SER A 12 18.83 -4.44 -1.88
C SER A 12 17.97 -4.93 -0.73
N GLU A 13 17.55 -4.02 0.13
CA GLU A 13 16.55 -4.29 1.16
C GLU A 13 15.14 -4.22 0.55
N PRO A 14 14.12 -4.83 1.18
CA PRO A 14 12.73 -4.61 0.82
C PRO A 14 12.37 -3.12 0.96
N LEU A 15 11.39 -2.67 0.17
CA LEU A 15 10.78 -1.36 0.36
C LEU A 15 10.08 -1.28 1.73
N THR A 16 9.96 -0.07 2.25
CA THR A 16 9.20 0.25 3.47
C THR A 16 8.04 1.16 3.12
N PHE A 17 6.86 0.87 3.66
CA PHE A 17 5.68 1.71 3.46
C PHE A 17 5.69 2.85 4.49
N THR A 18 5.53 4.10 4.04
CA THR A 18 5.60 5.29 4.91
C THR A 18 4.54 6.34 4.53
N LYS A 19 3.49 5.95 3.78
CA LYS A 19 2.48 6.88 3.30
C LYS A 19 1.34 6.95 4.32
N SER A 20 0.96 8.16 4.71
CA SER A 20 -0.25 8.42 5.50
C SER A 20 -1.44 8.68 4.57
N LEU A 21 -2.63 8.34 5.04
CA LEU A 21 -3.89 8.65 4.40
C LEU A 21 -4.23 10.13 4.64
N SER A 22 -4.61 10.83 3.58
CA SER A 22 -4.90 12.26 3.62
C SER A 22 -6.39 12.49 3.57
N TYR A 23 -6.92 13.28 4.49
CA TYR A 23 -8.33 13.65 4.57
C TYR A 23 -8.49 15.11 5.01
N ASP A 24 -9.72 15.62 4.89
CA ASP A 24 -10.07 16.95 5.35
C ASP A 24 -10.40 16.92 6.85
N ASN A 25 -9.49 17.44 7.67
CA ASN A 25 -9.65 17.47 9.12
C ASN A 25 -10.65 18.53 9.59
N SER A 26 -11.11 19.45 8.72
CA SER A 26 -12.06 20.50 9.10
C SER A 26 -13.40 19.94 9.61
N VAL A 27 -13.73 18.70 9.24
CA VAL A 27 -14.91 17.98 9.73
C VAL A 27 -14.93 17.80 11.25
N LEU A 28 -13.77 17.78 11.91
CA LEU A 28 -13.67 17.74 13.38
C LEU A 28 -14.04 19.06 14.05
N GLU A 29 -14.01 20.17 13.30
CA GLU A 29 -14.38 21.50 13.80
C GLU A 29 -15.87 21.80 13.56
N ASN A 30 -16.53 20.98 12.74
CA ASN A 30 -17.93 21.17 12.38
C ASN A 30 -18.88 20.86 13.55
N THR A 31 -19.99 21.59 13.56
CA THR A 31 -21.12 21.34 14.45
C THR A 31 -22.34 21.05 13.61
N TYR A 32 -23.01 19.95 13.91
CA TYR A 32 -24.14 19.44 13.14
C TYR A 32 -25.44 19.61 13.92
N HIS A 33 -26.54 19.82 13.20
CA HIS A 33 -27.87 19.93 13.81
C HIS A 33 -28.67 18.62 13.72
N SER A 34 -28.03 17.57 13.20
CA SER A 34 -28.57 16.21 13.12
C SER A 34 -27.45 15.20 13.28
N ARG A 35 -27.70 14.14 14.05
CA ARG A 35 -26.79 12.99 14.16
C ARG A 35 -26.52 12.33 12.81
N ILE A 36 -27.53 12.31 11.94
CA ILE A 36 -27.45 11.70 10.62
C ILE A 36 -26.51 12.50 9.71
N GLU A 37 -26.56 13.83 9.76
CA GLU A 37 -25.64 14.69 8.98
C GLU A 37 -24.19 14.48 9.44
N CYS A 38 -23.98 14.46 10.75
CA CYS A 38 -22.69 14.20 11.37
C CYS A 38 -22.12 12.84 10.96
N TYR A 39 -22.96 11.80 10.99
CA TYR A 39 -22.59 10.44 10.58
C TYR A 39 -22.25 10.36 9.08
N ASN A 40 -23.04 11.00 8.21
CA ASN A 40 -22.82 10.99 6.77
C ASN A 40 -21.48 11.65 6.37
N ASP A 41 -21.11 12.74 7.04
CA ASP A 41 -19.81 13.40 6.80
C ASP A 41 -18.64 12.50 7.23
N ALA A 42 -18.77 11.85 8.40
CA ALA A 42 -17.78 10.87 8.86
C ALA A 42 -17.66 9.69 7.89
N GLU A 43 -18.80 9.16 7.42
CA GLU A 43 -18.85 8.06 6.46
C GLU A 43 -18.22 8.43 5.12
N ALA A 44 -18.40 9.67 4.65
CA ALA A 44 -17.78 10.15 3.42
C ALA A 44 -16.24 10.14 3.52
N ILE A 45 -15.68 10.55 4.67
CA ILE A 45 -14.24 10.50 4.92
C ILE A 45 -13.77 9.04 4.92
N ILE A 46 -14.41 8.16 5.69
CA ILE A 46 -13.99 6.75 5.78
C ILE A 46 -14.08 6.06 4.42
N LYS A 47 -15.14 6.28 3.64
CA LYS A 47 -15.28 5.74 2.28
C LYS A 47 -14.16 6.22 1.36
N GLN A 48 -13.81 7.50 1.42
CA GLN A 48 -12.71 8.04 0.63
C GLN A 48 -11.38 7.39 1.01
N LEU A 49 -11.08 7.34 2.31
CA LEU A 49 -9.83 6.77 2.82
C LEU A 49 -9.71 5.27 2.53
N HIS A 50 -10.81 4.53 2.70
CA HIS A 50 -10.90 3.11 2.39
C HIS A 50 -10.66 2.84 0.90
N SER A 51 -11.27 3.65 0.03
CA SER A 51 -10.99 3.57 -1.41
C SER A 51 -9.54 3.90 -1.75
N ASP A 52 -8.95 4.90 -1.08
CA ASP A 52 -7.57 5.30 -1.28
C ASP A 52 -6.56 4.25 -0.79
N ALA A 53 -6.89 3.54 0.31
CA ALA A 53 -6.11 2.41 0.82
C ALA A 53 -6.17 1.22 -0.15
N ASN A 54 -7.37 0.81 -0.57
CA ASN A 54 -7.55 -0.31 -1.51
C ASN A 54 -6.91 -0.06 -2.88
N ALA A 55 -6.80 1.19 -3.32
CA ALA A 55 -6.10 1.55 -4.56
C ALA A 55 -4.62 1.12 -4.58
N TYR A 56 -3.98 0.88 -3.43
CA TYR A 56 -2.63 0.33 -3.38
C TYR A 56 -2.58 -1.15 -3.76
N PHE A 57 -3.67 -1.90 -3.57
CA PHE A 57 -3.74 -3.33 -3.83
C PHE A 57 -4.47 -3.67 -5.14
N ASP A 58 -5.08 -2.69 -5.82
CA ASP A 58 -5.60 -2.87 -7.18
C ASP A 58 -4.47 -2.83 -8.23
N PRO A 59 -4.23 -3.90 -9.03
CA PRO A 59 -3.24 -3.89 -10.12
C PRO A 59 -3.48 -2.85 -11.21
N CYS A 60 -4.74 -2.43 -11.39
CA CYS A 60 -5.17 -1.48 -12.41
C CYS A 60 -4.95 -0.04 -11.96
N ASP A 61 -5.00 0.25 -10.66
CA ASP A 61 -4.87 1.61 -10.13
C ASP A 61 -3.44 2.17 -10.29
N LYS A 62 -3.33 3.48 -10.45
CA LYS A 62 -2.06 4.20 -10.61
C LYS A 62 -1.17 4.16 -9.36
N LYS A 63 -1.76 4.05 -8.16
CA LYS A 63 -1.09 3.98 -6.85
C LYS A 63 -0.62 2.56 -6.50
N SER A 64 -1.02 1.55 -7.28
CA SER A 64 -0.71 0.13 -7.08
C SER A 64 0.74 -0.14 -6.66
N LEU A 65 0.90 -0.90 -5.57
CA LEU A 65 2.20 -1.33 -5.07
C LEU A 65 2.94 -2.22 -6.07
N SER A 66 2.22 -2.99 -6.89
CA SER A 66 2.81 -3.78 -7.98
C SER A 66 3.60 -2.90 -8.95
N LYS A 67 3.01 -1.77 -9.37
CA LYS A 67 3.65 -0.79 -10.27
C LYS A 67 4.88 -0.16 -9.63
N GLU A 68 4.77 0.22 -8.36
CA GLU A 68 5.86 0.79 -7.57
C GLU A 68 7.05 -0.18 -7.47
N CYS A 69 6.79 -1.42 -7.02
CA CYS A 69 7.78 -2.47 -6.86
C CYS A 69 8.45 -2.83 -8.19
N ALA A 70 7.67 -3.01 -9.26
CA ALA A 70 8.19 -3.36 -10.58
C ALA A 70 9.16 -2.29 -11.08
N LYS A 71 8.80 -1.01 -10.94
CA LYS A 71 9.67 0.11 -11.32
C LYS A 71 10.95 0.15 -10.47
N HIS A 72 10.81 0.01 -9.14
CA HIS A 72 11.95 0.05 -8.23
C HIS A 72 12.97 -1.05 -8.55
N TYR A 73 12.52 -2.30 -8.57
CA TYR A 73 13.41 -3.44 -8.78
C TYR A 73 13.94 -3.56 -10.20
N SER A 74 13.17 -3.17 -11.23
CA SER A 74 13.70 -3.13 -12.61
C SER A 74 14.84 -2.13 -12.75
N ASN A 75 14.74 -0.98 -12.10
CA ASN A 75 15.81 0.03 -12.13
C ASN A 75 17.10 -0.51 -11.52
N ILE A 76 17.00 -1.30 -10.43
CA ILE A 76 18.17 -1.96 -9.83
C ILE A 76 18.78 -2.97 -10.82
N ILE A 77 17.95 -3.80 -11.47
CA ILE A 77 18.41 -4.81 -12.44
C ILE A 77 19.14 -4.11 -13.61
N ILE A 78 18.49 -3.11 -14.23
CA ILE A 78 19.04 -2.40 -15.38
C ILE A 78 20.33 -1.68 -15.00
N SER A 79 20.37 -1.00 -13.86
CA SER A 79 21.57 -0.29 -13.40
C SER A 79 22.75 -1.23 -13.16
N LYS A 80 22.49 -2.40 -12.57
CA LYS A 80 23.53 -3.38 -12.19
C LYS A 80 24.02 -4.21 -13.38
N TYR A 81 23.10 -4.72 -14.21
CA TYR A 81 23.44 -5.68 -15.27
C TYR A 81 23.43 -5.08 -16.68
N GLY A 82 22.65 -4.01 -16.92
CA GLY A 82 22.53 -3.42 -18.25
C GLY A 82 23.86 -2.90 -18.81
N LYS A 83 24.74 -2.40 -17.95
CA LYS A 83 26.08 -1.94 -18.35
C LYS A 83 27.00 -3.06 -18.85
N LEU A 84 26.72 -4.31 -18.48
CA LEU A 84 27.54 -5.47 -18.84
C LEU A 84 27.17 -6.01 -20.24
N LEU A 85 25.99 -5.66 -20.76
CA LEU A 85 25.47 -6.22 -22.02
C LEU A 85 26.42 -6.04 -23.21
N PRO A 86 27.03 -4.85 -23.46
CA PRO A 86 27.90 -4.67 -24.63
C PRO A 86 29.17 -5.54 -24.60
N GLU A 87 29.72 -5.78 -23.41
CA GLU A 87 30.90 -6.64 -23.24
C GLU A 87 30.51 -8.12 -23.33
N LEU A 88 29.40 -8.49 -22.69
CA LEU A 88 28.85 -9.84 -22.74
C LEU A 88 28.54 -10.28 -24.17
N GLU A 89 27.99 -9.38 -24.99
CA GLU A 89 27.67 -9.65 -26.39
C GLU A 89 28.92 -9.97 -27.22
N LYS A 90 30.03 -9.25 -27.01
CA LYS A 90 31.30 -9.53 -27.69
C LYS A 90 31.84 -10.91 -27.32
N ILE A 91 31.82 -11.25 -26.03
CA ILE A 91 32.28 -12.55 -25.52
C ILE A 91 31.40 -13.68 -26.10
N CYS A 92 30.09 -13.50 -26.09
CA CYS A 92 29.16 -14.52 -26.57
C CYS A 92 29.27 -14.73 -28.08
N LYS A 93 29.51 -13.67 -28.88
CA LYS A 93 29.77 -13.80 -30.32
C LYS A 93 31.05 -14.59 -30.60
N ALA A 94 32.13 -14.31 -29.86
CA ALA A 94 33.40 -15.01 -30.04
C ALA A 94 33.33 -16.51 -29.72
N ASN A 95 32.44 -16.90 -28.81
CA ASN A 95 32.33 -18.28 -28.30
C ASN A 95 31.06 -19.02 -28.77
N ASN A 96 30.32 -18.50 -29.76
CA ASN A 96 29.05 -19.07 -30.25
C ASN A 96 27.95 -19.24 -29.18
N LEU A 97 27.87 -18.33 -28.19
CA LEU A 97 26.90 -18.35 -27.08
C LEU A 97 25.80 -17.29 -27.21
N ILE A 98 25.48 -16.85 -28.44
CA ILE A 98 24.59 -15.70 -28.69
C ILE A 98 23.18 -15.88 -28.10
N GLU A 99 22.65 -17.10 -28.08
CA GLU A 99 21.35 -17.42 -27.48
C GLU A 99 21.30 -17.13 -25.97
N LEU A 100 22.38 -17.42 -25.24
CA LEU A 100 22.47 -17.11 -23.80
C LEU A 100 22.55 -15.60 -23.57
N CYS A 101 23.27 -14.88 -24.43
CA CYS A 101 23.32 -13.42 -24.39
C CYS A 101 21.95 -12.80 -24.62
N ASN A 102 21.23 -13.24 -25.66
CA ASN A 102 19.87 -12.79 -25.97
C ASN A 102 18.91 -13.04 -24.80
N LYS A 103 19.06 -14.19 -24.13
CA LYS A 103 18.27 -14.51 -22.94
C LYS A 103 18.53 -13.54 -21.79
N ILE A 104 19.78 -13.15 -21.55
CA ILE A 104 20.12 -12.14 -20.52
C ILE A 104 19.60 -10.76 -20.89
N ASP A 105 19.81 -10.34 -22.14
CA ASP A 105 19.31 -9.07 -22.65
C ASP A 105 17.79 -8.96 -22.43
N LYS A 106 17.06 -10.00 -22.82
CA LYS A 106 15.61 -10.09 -22.59
C LYS A 106 15.25 -10.02 -21.11
N LEU A 107 15.93 -10.78 -20.25
CA LEU A 107 15.66 -10.76 -18.81
C LEU A 107 15.88 -9.37 -18.20
N ILE A 108 16.88 -8.63 -18.65
CA ILE A 108 17.19 -7.28 -18.14
C ILE A 108 16.20 -6.26 -18.68
N ASN A 109 16.02 -6.20 -20.00
CA ASN A 109 15.23 -5.17 -20.67
C ASN A 109 13.73 -5.34 -20.44
N GLU A 110 13.24 -6.57 -20.30
CA GLU A 110 11.83 -6.86 -19.98
C GLU A 110 11.57 -7.01 -18.47
N SER A 111 12.58 -6.81 -17.61
CA SER A 111 12.49 -7.03 -16.16
C SER A 111 11.28 -6.34 -15.51
N LYS A 112 10.99 -5.09 -15.89
CA LYS A 112 9.85 -4.34 -15.36
C LYS A 112 8.52 -5.04 -15.65
N ASN A 113 8.29 -5.45 -16.89
CA ASN A 113 7.04 -6.08 -17.30
C ASN A 113 6.90 -7.48 -16.70
N ASN A 114 8.00 -8.25 -16.67
CA ASN A 114 8.01 -9.60 -16.10
C ASN A 114 7.75 -9.57 -14.59
N LEU A 115 8.39 -8.67 -13.85
CA LEU A 115 8.16 -8.50 -12.42
C LEU A 115 6.73 -8.00 -12.15
N LYS A 116 6.27 -6.98 -12.90
CA LYS A 116 4.90 -6.46 -12.75
C LYS A 116 3.86 -7.55 -12.95
N LYS A 117 4.01 -8.41 -13.97
CA LYS A 117 3.09 -9.53 -14.21
C LYS A 117 2.94 -10.43 -12.98
N THR A 118 4.07 -10.84 -12.39
CA THR A 118 4.06 -11.68 -11.19
C THR A 118 3.52 -10.97 -9.94
N TYR A 119 3.72 -9.65 -9.83
CA TYR A 119 3.19 -8.84 -8.75
C TYR A 119 1.68 -8.60 -8.89
N ASP A 120 1.20 -8.39 -10.12
CA ASP A 120 -0.24 -8.29 -10.41
C ASP A 120 -0.93 -9.63 -10.15
N GLU A 121 -0.31 -10.75 -10.54
CA GLU A 121 -0.84 -12.10 -10.29
C GLU A 121 -1.04 -12.34 -8.79
N GLU A 122 -0.06 -11.99 -7.93
CA GLU A 122 -0.20 -12.08 -6.47
C GLU A 122 -1.41 -11.30 -5.94
N LEU A 123 -1.58 -10.04 -6.37
CA LEU A 123 -2.69 -9.18 -5.91
C LEU A 123 -4.06 -9.68 -6.37
N VAL A 124 -4.12 -10.44 -7.46
CA VAL A 124 -5.36 -11.03 -7.98
C VAL A 124 -5.65 -12.39 -7.33
N GLU A 125 -4.63 -13.24 -7.20
CA GLU A 125 -4.76 -14.60 -6.67
C GLU A 125 -5.00 -14.59 -5.15
N ASP A 126 -4.35 -13.68 -4.43
CA ASP A 126 -4.48 -13.53 -2.97
C ASP A 126 -5.26 -12.24 -2.61
N ALA A 127 -6.23 -11.83 -3.44
CA ALA A 127 -6.97 -10.59 -3.24
C ALA A 127 -7.63 -10.48 -1.85
N GLU A 128 -8.20 -11.59 -1.34
CA GLU A 128 -8.82 -11.66 -0.01
C GLU A 128 -7.83 -11.36 1.12
N PHE A 129 -6.53 -11.68 0.93
CA PHE A 129 -5.51 -11.39 1.94
C PHE A 129 -5.18 -9.90 2.03
N TYR A 130 -5.29 -9.17 0.92
CA TYR A 130 -4.97 -7.74 0.85
C TYR A 130 -6.21 -6.84 0.99
N GLU A 131 -7.39 -7.44 1.16
CA GLU A 131 -8.63 -6.72 1.34
C GLU A 131 -8.64 -6.02 2.71
N MET A 132 -8.83 -4.71 2.69
CA MET A 132 -9.03 -3.93 3.92
C MET A 132 -10.31 -4.38 4.62
N TYR A 133 -10.39 -4.22 5.95
CA TYR A 133 -11.65 -4.44 6.67
C TYR A 133 -12.84 -3.70 6.04
N ASN A 134 -14.05 -4.19 6.27
CA ASN A 134 -15.25 -3.55 5.73
C ASN A 134 -15.43 -2.12 6.30
N ILE A 135 -16.10 -1.26 5.54
CA ILE A 135 -16.36 0.12 5.97
C ILE A 135 -17.07 0.17 7.33
N ASP A 136 -18.00 -0.74 7.59
CA ASP A 136 -18.75 -0.78 8.85
C ASP A 136 -17.83 -0.96 10.07
N TYR A 137 -16.79 -1.79 9.97
CA TYR A 137 -15.80 -1.95 11.05
C TYR A 137 -15.13 -0.62 11.42
N PHE A 138 -14.75 0.17 10.40
CA PHE A 138 -14.14 1.48 10.62
C PHE A 138 -15.16 2.50 11.15
N MET A 139 -16.42 2.42 10.72
CA MET A 139 -17.49 3.30 11.19
C MET A 139 -17.87 3.05 12.64
N GLU A 140 -17.81 1.80 13.12
CA GLU A 140 -18.11 1.43 14.51
C GLU A 140 -17.15 2.08 15.52
N MET A 141 -15.96 2.50 15.10
CA MET A 141 -14.97 3.17 15.94
C MET A 141 -15.16 4.69 16.03
N ILE A 142 -16.08 5.27 15.25
CA ILE A 142 -16.26 6.72 15.23
C ILE A 142 -17.10 7.14 16.43
N GLU A 143 -16.57 8.07 17.22
CA GLU A 143 -17.30 8.67 18.32
C GLU A 143 -18.01 9.95 17.86
N ILE A 144 -19.33 10.00 18.11
CA ILE A 144 -20.18 11.17 17.88
C ILE A 144 -20.83 11.55 19.20
N ASP A 145 -20.46 12.72 19.71
CA ASP A 145 -21.06 13.29 20.91
C ASP A 145 -22.30 14.12 20.57
N GLU A 146 -23.32 13.97 21.42
CA GLU A 146 -24.48 14.83 21.46
C GLU A 146 -24.31 15.86 22.58
N ASN A 147 -24.14 17.11 22.21
CA ASN A 147 -24.15 18.22 23.15
C ASN A 147 -25.61 18.62 23.40
N GLU A 148 -26.20 18.01 24.43
CA GLU A 148 -27.39 18.56 25.06
C GLU A 148 -27.00 19.89 25.71
N ASN A 149 -27.56 21.00 25.22
CA ASN A 149 -27.34 22.30 25.85
C ASN A 149 -27.84 22.23 27.30
N ASN A 150 -26.90 22.09 28.26
CA ASN A 150 -27.15 21.83 29.67
C ASN A 150 -28.36 22.62 30.20
N ILE A 151 -29.46 21.91 30.45
CA ILE A 151 -30.63 22.45 31.13
C ILE A 151 -30.18 22.72 32.57
N CYS A 152 -30.15 23.97 32.98
CA CYS A 152 -30.01 24.31 34.38
C CYS A 152 -31.19 23.65 35.12
N LYS A 153 -30.90 22.63 35.94
CA LYS A 153 -31.89 21.97 36.81
C LYS A 153 -32.29 22.93 37.91
N ASP A 154 -33.10 23.91 37.54
CA ASP A 154 -33.72 24.85 38.45
C ASP A 154 -34.99 24.18 38.98
N ASP A 155 -35.15 24.07 40.30
CA ASP A 155 -36.28 23.40 40.95
C ASP A 155 -37.63 24.14 40.76
N ASN A 156 -37.62 25.26 40.02
CA ASN A 156 -38.78 26.07 39.70
C ASN A 156 -39.46 25.57 38.39
N PRO A 157 -40.74 25.17 38.41
CA PRO A 157 -41.48 24.74 37.23
C PRO A 157 -41.52 25.77 36.08
N LEU A 158 -41.55 27.08 36.39
CA LEU A 158 -41.49 28.14 35.38
C LEU A 158 -40.08 28.32 34.82
N GLY A 159 -39.05 28.14 35.64
CA GLY A 159 -37.64 28.16 35.21
C GLY A 159 -37.34 26.98 34.28
N HIS A 160 -37.86 25.80 34.61
CA HIS A 160 -37.77 24.61 33.75
C HIS A 160 -38.49 24.82 32.41
N LEU A 161 -39.71 25.38 32.42
CA LEU A 161 -40.46 25.64 31.18
C LEU A 161 -39.74 26.64 30.27
N VAL A 162 -39.19 27.72 30.85
CA VAL A 162 -38.39 28.71 30.11
C VAL A 162 -37.10 28.08 29.59
N ASN A 163 -36.41 27.25 30.37
CA ASN A 163 -35.20 26.56 29.93
C ASN A 163 -35.47 25.55 28.81
N VAL A 164 -36.60 24.84 28.84
CA VAL A 164 -37.02 23.94 27.74
C VAL A 164 -37.44 24.73 26.49
N CYS A 165 -38.02 25.92 26.64
CA CYS A 165 -38.33 26.78 25.49
C CYS A 165 -37.10 27.50 24.91
N LEU A 166 -36.08 27.74 25.73
CA LEU A 166 -34.81 28.36 25.34
C LEU A 166 -33.72 27.34 24.98
N SER A 167 -33.93 26.05 25.26
CA SER A 167 -32.97 25.00 24.91
C SER A 167 -32.84 24.96 23.40
N LYS A 168 -31.65 25.27 22.91
CA LYS A 168 -31.30 25.08 21.50
C LYS A 168 -31.42 23.60 21.17
N ALA A 169 -31.73 23.32 19.89
CA ALA A 169 -31.70 21.96 19.36
C ALA A 169 -30.36 21.29 19.71
N PRO A 170 -30.34 19.95 19.93
CA PRO A 170 -29.11 19.24 20.19
C PRO A 170 -28.10 19.46 19.05
N GLU A 171 -26.84 19.63 19.42
CA GLU A 171 -25.74 19.79 18.48
C GLU A 171 -24.87 18.54 18.53
N TYR A 172 -24.47 18.03 17.37
CA TYR A 172 -23.66 16.83 17.24
C TYR A 172 -22.27 17.18 16.71
N ARG A 173 -21.25 16.47 17.19
CA ARG A 173 -19.87 16.64 16.74
C ARG A 173 -19.16 15.29 16.68
N ILE A 174 -18.27 15.14 15.71
CA ILE A 174 -17.35 14.00 15.66
C ILE A 174 -16.25 14.27 16.68
N THR A 175 -16.13 13.40 17.68
CA THR A 175 -15.14 13.54 18.76
C THR A 175 -13.93 12.66 18.57
N ASP A 176 -14.09 11.53 17.88
CA ASP A 176 -12.97 10.69 17.44
C ASP A 176 -13.26 10.04 16.08
N ILE A 177 -12.49 10.46 15.08
CA ILE A 177 -12.33 9.76 13.80
C ILE A 177 -10.90 9.22 13.63
N HIS A 178 -9.97 9.70 14.45
CA HIS A 178 -8.55 9.40 14.33
C HIS A 178 -8.27 7.95 14.67
N SER A 179 -8.97 7.37 15.63
CA SER A 179 -8.84 5.94 15.95
C SER A 179 -9.15 5.06 14.73
N SER A 180 -10.25 5.34 14.03
CA SER A 180 -10.63 4.67 12.79
C SER A 180 -9.58 4.81 11.68
N ILE A 181 -9.05 6.02 11.50
CA ILE A 181 -8.05 6.33 10.48
C ILE A 181 -6.71 5.65 10.80
N ASN A 182 -6.26 5.71 12.04
CA ASN A 182 -5.02 5.06 12.48
C ASN A 182 -5.11 3.54 12.29
N GLU A 183 -6.26 2.94 12.61
CA GLU A 183 -6.48 1.50 12.36
C GLU A 183 -6.39 1.17 10.88
N MET A 184 -7.00 1.98 10.00
CA MET A 184 -6.91 1.80 8.56
C MET A 184 -5.47 1.97 8.04
N GLU A 185 -4.71 2.91 8.58
CA GLU A 185 -3.30 3.09 8.24
C GLU A 185 -2.42 1.93 8.70
N ASN A 186 -2.70 1.35 9.87
CA ASN A 186 -2.03 0.17 10.39
C ASN A 186 -2.28 -1.03 9.47
N ASP A 187 -3.55 -1.29 9.13
CA ASP A 187 -3.96 -2.38 8.25
C ASP A 187 -3.30 -2.25 6.86
N LEU A 188 -3.35 -1.05 6.27
CA LEU A 188 -2.65 -0.73 5.01
C LEU A 188 -1.14 -0.99 5.12
N THR A 189 -0.52 -0.58 6.23
CA THR A 189 0.93 -0.73 6.44
C THR A 189 1.33 -2.21 6.57
N ASP A 190 0.54 -3.02 7.25
CA ASP A 190 0.80 -4.44 7.45
C ASP A 190 0.66 -5.22 6.14
N HIS A 191 -0.40 -4.96 5.38
CA HIS A 191 -0.61 -5.52 4.04
C HIS A 191 0.50 -5.08 3.07
N ALA A 192 0.85 -3.79 3.04
CA ALA A 192 1.92 -3.27 2.18
C ALA A 192 3.29 -3.86 2.54
N THR A 193 3.59 -4.02 3.84
CA THR A 193 4.83 -4.63 4.32
C THR A 193 4.93 -6.09 3.88
N THR A 194 3.83 -6.83 3.95
CA THR A 194 3.78 -8.22 3.49
C THR A 194 4.01 -8.30 1.99
N PHE A 195 3.32 -7.46 1.22
CA PHE A 195 3.51 -7.38 -0.23
C PHE A 195 4.95 -7.01 -0.63
N TYR A 196 5.58 -6.06 0.07
CA TYR A 196 6.97 -5.68 -0.20
C TYR A 196 7.97 -6.81 0.08
N LYS A 197 7.74 -7.63 1.11
CA LYS A 197 8.53 -8.85 1.35
C LYS A 197 8.33 -9.87 0.23
N TYR A 198 7.10 -10.06 -0.24
CA TYR A 198 6.80 -10.89 -1.40
C TYR A 198 7.55 -10.40 -2.64
N ALA A 199 7.41 -9.11 -2.98
CA ALA A 199 8.02 -8.50 -4.14
C ALA A 199 9.55 -8.62 -4.10
N HIS A 200 10.16 -8.38 -2.94
CA HIS A 200 11.60 -8.57 -2.74
C HIS A 200 12.04 -10.01 -3.02
N ARG A 201 11.30 -11.01 -2.51
CA ARG A 201 11.59 -12.44 -2.75
C ARG A 201 11.53 -12.80 -4.23
N VAL A 202 10.53 -12.30 -4.94
CA VAL A 202 10.38 -12.51 -6.39
C VAL A 202 11.51 -11.83 -7.16
N TYR A 203 11.85 -10.58 -6.82
CA TYR A 203 13.02 -9.88 -7.36
C TYR A 203 14.31 -10.68 -7.14
N SER A 204 14.56 -11.17 -5.93
CA SER A 204 15.76 -11.97 -5.63
C SER A 204 15.84 -13.23 -6.50
N ARG A 205 14.72 -13.95 -6.68
CA ARG A 205 14.65 -15.10 -7.58
C ARG A 205 14.89 -14.71 -9.04
N TYR A 206 14.36 -13.57 -9.47
CA TYR A 206 14.59 -13.05 -10.82
C TYR A 206 16.07 -12.74 -11.06
N VAL A 207 16.75 -12.15 -10.07
CA VAL A 207 18.19 -11.93 -10.12
C VAL A 207 18.97 -13.24 -10.14
N GLU A 208 18.61 -14.22 -9.31
CA GLU A 208 19.24 -15.56 -9.36
C GLU A 208 19.14 -16.20 -10.75
N ARG A 209 18.03 -15.98 -11.46
CA ARG A 209 17.85 -16.44 -12.84
C ARG A 209 18.79 -15.73 -13.82
N ILE A 210 19.00 -14.42 -13.68
CA ILE A 210 19.99 -13.69 -14.49
C ILE A 210 21.40 -14.23 -14.21
N GLU A 211 21.76 -14.35 -12.94
CA GLU A 211 23.08 -14.84 -12.50
C GLU A 211 23.33 -16.28 -12.95
N SER A 212 22.31 -17.14 -12.96
CA SER A 212 22.43 -18.49 -13.47
C SER A 212 22.76 -18.54 -14.97
N VAL A 213 22.19 -17.63 -15.78
CA VAL A 213 22.53 -17.58 -17.22
C VAL A 213 23.93 -17.01 -17.43
N LEU A 214 24.33 -16.01 -16.62
CA LEU A 214 25.70 -15.48 -16.64
C LEU A 214 26.73 -16.56 -16.27
N ASP A 215 26.44 -17.38 -15.26
CA ASP A 215 27.29 -18.51 -14.87
C ASP A 215 27.41 -19.52 -16.02
N MET A 216 26.32 -19.83 -16.74
CA MET A 216 26.38 -20.73 -17.90
C MET A 216 27.34 -20.20 -18.99
N ILE A 217 27.34 -18.89 -19.24
CA ILE A 217 28.29 -18.27 -20.19
C ILE A 217 29.73 -18.42 -19.70
N ASN A 218 29.95 -18.22 -18.40
CA ASN A 218 31.29 -18.28 -17.80
C ASN A 218 31.86 -19.70 -17.69
N TYR A 219 31.03 -20.75 -17.77
CA TYR A 219 31.46 -22.16 -17.71
C TYR A 219 31.31 -22.92 -19.04
N ALA A 220 31.06 -22.20 -20.14
CA ALA A 220 30.90 -22.80 -21.46
C ALA A 220 32.23 -23.08 -22.21
N ASP A 221 33.34 -23.16 -21.47
CA ASP A 221 34.66 -23.60 -21.98
C ASP A 221 34.62 -25.05 -22.47
#